data_AF-A0A2K0T4S3-F1
#
_entry.id   AF-A0A2K0T4S3-F1
#
_cell.length_a   1.000
_cell.length_b   1.000
_cell.length_c   1.000
_cell.angle_alpha   90.00
_cell.angle_beta   90.00
_cell.angle_gamma   90.00
#
_symmetry.space_group_name_H-M   'P 1'
#
loop_
_entity.id
_entity.type
_entity.pdbx_description
1 polymer ?
#
loop_
_entity_poly.entity_id
_entity_poly.type
_entity_poly.pdbx_seq_one_letter_code
_entity_poly.pdbx_strand_id
1 'polypeptide(L)'
;MNNLTNEHCLIRPYLRRRRYRNPKNDTAEQKKWKRPRAFSLQNFPLHLDQMEKLGLDPCEYAIVIADALAFMHWVARVDGNDVKFVLARPRSPPSICCQHHRKSSQDAYPHNTGILGPHAMWILDFDLCRDLTLDKSGIEQACNTFWGNDPCYPQPGQSATADQRVWDTFEHRFLESSAKALGTRSGQIGVLPSLLMEKIKQTAMDVSKDEFGNW
;
A
#
# COMPACT_ATOMS: atom_id res chain seq x y z
N MET A 1 28.48 -2.54 6.06
CA MET A 1 28.12 -2.49 4.62
C MET A 1 27.40 -1.17 4.36
N ASN A 2 28.12 -0.11 3.98
CA ASN A 2 27.52 1.12 3.47
C ASN A 2 28.08 1.32 2.06
N ASN A 3 27.27 1.02 1.06
CA ASN A 3 27.62 1.34 -0.32
C ASN A 3 27.03 2.72 -0.63
N LEU A 4 27.89 3.71 -0.91
CA LEU A 4 27.50 5.09 -1.22
C LEU A 4 26.53 5.16 -2.41
N THR A 5 26.55 4.17 -3.30
CA THR A 5 25.60 4.13 -4.42
C THR A 5 24.15 3.94 -3.99
N ASN A 6 23.92 3.44 -2.77
CA ASN A 6 22.60 3.08 -2.25
C ASN A 6 21.97 4.19 -1.41
N GLU A 7 22.58 5.38 -1.36
CA GLU A 7 22.07 6.53 -0.61
C GLU A 7 20.72 7.03 -1.15
N HIS A 8 20.40 6.73 -2.41
CA HIS A 8 19.19 7.19 -3.09
C HIS A 8 18.22 6.04 -3.44
N CYS A 9 18.31 4.89 -2.77
CA CYS A 9 17.42 3.76 -3.02
C CYS A 9 15.98 4.05 -2.62
N LEU A 10 15.04 3.65 -3.48
CA LEU A 10 13.61 3.59 -3.17
C LEU A 10 13.16 2.12 -3.15
N ILE A 11 12.46 1.72 -2.10
CA ILE A 11 11.85 0.39 -2.00
C ILE A 11 10.36 0.51 -2.29
N ARG A 12 9.81 -0.31 -3.18
CA ARG A 12 8.38 -0.36 -3.51
C ARG A 12 7.71 -1.49 -2.74
N PRO A 13 6.96 -1.22 -1.65
CA PRO A 13 6.23 -2.26 -0.93
C PRO A 13 5.00 -2.70 -1.75
N TYR A 14 4.92 -3.99 -2.05
CA TYR A 14 3.79 -4.61 -2.74
C TYR A 14 3.01 -5.51 -1.80
N LEU A 15 1.91 -4.97 -1.26
CA LEU A 15 1.04 -5.66 -0.30
C LEU A 15 -0.06 -6.51 -0.98
N ARG A 16 -0.18 -6.45 -2.31
CA ARG A 16 -1.09 -7.32 -3.07
C ARG A 16 -0.43 -8.60 -3.56
N ARG A 17 0.89 -8.58 -3.73
CA ARG A 17 1.60 -9.54 -4.60
C ARG A 17 2.66 -10.32 -3.83
N ARG A 18 2.62 -11.64 -3.98
CA ARG A 18 3.71 -12.57 -3.67
C ARG A 18 4.47 -12.93 -4.95
N ARG A 19 5.78 -13.21 -4.86
CA ARG A 19 6.53 -13.71 -6.02
C ARG A 19 6.09 -15.15 -6.32
N TYR A 20 5.62 -15.42 -7.54
CA TYR A 20 5.38 -16.80 -7.98
C TYR A 20 6.72 -17.51 -8.12
N ARG A 21 7.02 -18.44 -7.20
CA ARG A 21 8.21 -19.27 -7.27
C ARG A 21 7.79 -20.57 -7.95
N ASN A 22 8.06 -20.72 -9.25
CA ASN A 22 8.02 -22.04 -9.88
C ASN A 22 9.42 -22.65 -9.74
N PRO A 23 9.66 -23.61 -8.83
CA PRO A 23 10.99 -24.17 -8.61
C PRO A 23 11.55 -24.91 -9.84
N LYS A 24 10.69 -25.24 -10.81
CA LYS A 24 11.05 -26.00 -12.01
C LYS A 24 11.52 -25.13 -13.19
N ASN A 25 11.31 -23.81 -13.14
CA ASN A 25 11.63 -22.90 -14.25
C ASN A 25 12.76 -21.92 -13.93
N ASP A 26 13.49 -22.11 -12.82
CA ASP A 26 14.76 -21.41 -12.56
C ASP A 26 15.88 -21.99 -13.46
N THR A 27 15.63 -22.11 -14.77
CA THR A 27 16.68 -22.34 -15.76
C THR A 27 17.52 -21.08 -15.89
N ALA A 28 18.82 -21.28 -16.10
CA ALA A 28 19.87 -20.26 -16.08
C ALA A 28 19.67 -19.06 -17.04
N GLU A 29 18.65 -19.08 -17.89
CA GLU A 29 18.33 -18.04 -18.87
C GLU A 29 17.68 -16.79 -18.25
N GLN A 30 16.93 -16.92 -17.15
CA GLN A 30 16.36 -15.75 -16.45
C GLN A 30 17.41 -14.92 -15.68
N LYS A 31 18.63 -15.46 -15.51
CA LYS A 31 19.78 -14.71 -14.93
C LYS A 31 20.40 -13.70 -15.91
N LYS A 32 19.93 -13.63 -17.16
CA LYS A 32 20.58 -12.88 -18.26
C LYS A 32 19.86 -11.62 -18.74
N TRP A 33 18.93 -11.04 -17.98
CA TRP A 33 18.48 -9.66 -18.25
C TRP A 33 19.28 -8.66 -17.43
N LYS A 34 20.58 -8.52 -17.76
CA LYS A 34 21.35 -7.34 -17.31
C LYS A 34 20.83 -6.13 -18.09
N ARG A 35 19.76 -5.50 -17.60
CA ARG A 35 19.37 -4.17 -18.07
C ARG A 35 20.62 -3.26 -17.96
N PRO A 36 20.95 -2.47 -19.01
CA PRO A 36 22.07 -1.54 -18.92
C PRO A 36 21.88 -0.63 -17.71
N ARG A 37 22.95 -0.38 -16.97
CA ARG A 37 22.99 0.49 -15.79
C ARG A 37 22.86 1.95 -16.22
N ALA A 38 21.71 2.32 -16.75
CA ALA A 38 21.26 3.70 -16.77
C ALA A 38 21.02 4.14 -15.31
N PHE A 39 21.13 5.44 -15.04
CA PHE A 39 20.84 6.05 -13.73
C PHE A 39 19.54 5.46 -13.16
N SER A 40 19.68 4.54 -12.21
CA SER A 40 18.56 3.87 -11.57
C SER A 40 18.53 4.41 -10.16
N LEU A 41 17.39 4.96 -9.74
CA LEU A 41 17.08 5.26 -8.33
C LEU A 41 17.08 4.01 -7.43
N GLN A 42 17.70 2.91 -7.90
CA GLN A 42 17.73 1.60 -7.29
C GLN A 42 16.34 1.22 -6.74
N ASN A 43 15.36 1.27 -7.63
CA ASN A 43 13.97 0.93 -7.33
C ASN A 43 13.86 -0.58 -7.05
N PHE A 44 13.74 -0.96 -5.79
CA PHE A 44 13.65 -2.36 -5.38
C PHE A 44 12.21 -2.76 -5.03
N PRO A 45 11.60 -3.70 -5.75
CA PRO A 45 10.30 -4.23 -5.36
C PRO A 45 10.44 -5.11 -4.11
N LEU A 46 9.57 -4.90 -3.13
CA LEU A 46 9.49 -5.66 -1.88
C LEU A 46 8.10 -6.29 -1.77
N HIS A 47 8.01 -7.59 -2.07
CA HIS A 47 6.77 -8.37 -2.04
C HIS A 47 6.45 -8.89 -0.64
N LEU A 48 5.18 -9.24 -0.38
CA LEU A 48 4.76 -9.80 0.92
C LEU A 48 5.62 -10.99 1.38
N ASP A 49 5.91 -11.94 0.49
CA ASP A 49 6.76 -13.10 0.83
C ASP A 49 8.19 -12.72 1.21
N GLN A 50 8.67 -11.56 0.75
CA GLN A 50 9.97 -11.03 1.13
C GLN A 50 9.90 -10.32 2.48
N MET A 51 8.82 -9.58 2.74
CA MET A 51 8.61 -8.94 4.04
C MET A 51 8.60 -9.98 5.16
N GLU A 52 7.85 -11.07 5.00
CA GLU A 52 7.82 -12.18 5.95
C GLU A 52 9.20 -12.79 6.19
N LYS A 53 9.96 -13.06 5.12
CA LYS A 53 11.32 -13.62 5.22
C LYS A 53 12.30 -12.68 5.92
N LEU A 54 12.09 -11.38 5.80
CA LEU A 54 12.91 -10.35 6.43
C LEU A 54 12.43 -10.01 7.85
N GLY A 55 11.33 -10.62 8.33
CA GLY A 55 10.74 -10.31 9.63
C GLY A 55 10.12 -8.91 9.68
N LEU A 56 9.71 -8.36 8.54
CA LEU A 56 8.97 -7.11 8.44
C LEU A 56 7.47 -7.39 8.64
N ASP A 57 6.75 -6.54 9.38
CA ASP A 57 5.28 -6.60 9.46
C ASP A 57 4.65 -5.74 8.35
N PRO A 58 3.99 -6.36 7.35
CA PRO A 58 3.33 -5.63 6.29
C PRO A 58 2.13 -4.80 6.79
N CYS A 59 1.59 -5.12 7.97
CA CYS A 59 0.45 -4.39 8.54
C CYS A 59 0.80 -2.95 8.92
N GLU A 60 2.03 -2.67 9.37
CA GLU A 60 2.47 -1.29 9.61
C GLU A 60 2.42 -0.44 8.34
N TYR A 61 2.84 -1.02 7.20
CA TYR A 61 2.78 -0.34 5.90
C TYR A 61 1.33 -0.18 5.43
N ALA A 62 0.49 -1.19 5.65
CA ALA A 62 -0.93 -1.15 5.32
C ALA A 62 -1.65 0.00 6.06
N ILE A 63 -1.32 0.21 7.34
CA ILE A 63 -1.87 1.32 8.15
C ILE A 63 -1.56 2.68 7.50
N VAL A 64 -0.30 2.89 7.11
CA VAL A 64 0.12 4.17 6.51
C VAL A 64 -0.54 4.42 5.16
N ILE A 65 -0.66 3.38 4.32
CA ILE A 65 -1.36 3.47 3.03
C ILE A 65 -2.85 3.78 3.25
N ALA A 66 -3.49 3.16 4.25
CA ALA A 66 -4.88 3.39 4.59
C ALA A 66 -5.13 4.85 5.02
N ASP A 67 -4.26 5.39 5.87
CA ASP A 67 -4.32 6.80 6.30
C ASP A 67 -4.16 7.77 5.13
N ALA A 68 -3.19 7.50 4.27
CA ALA A 68 -2.93 8.31 3.09
C ALA A 68 -4.12 8.31 2.12
N LEU A 69 -4.71 7.15 1.83
CA LEU A 69 -5.88 7.05 0.96
C LEU A 69 -7.10 7.74 1.57
N ALA A 70 -7.35 7.58 2.88
CA ALA A 70 -8.44 8.28 3.55
C ALA A 70 -8.25 9.81 3.46
N PHE A 71 -7.03 10.31 3.65
CA PHE A 71 -6.72 11.72 3.48
C PHE A 71 -6.92 12.18 2.03
N MET A 72 -6.39 11.45 1.04
CA MET A 72 -6.50 11.79 -0.38
C MET A 72 -7.96 11.86 -0.82
N HIS A 73 -8.76 10.84 -0.50
CA HIS A 73 -10.15 10.78 -0.93
C HIS A 73 -11.02 11.84 -0.26
N TRP A 74 -10.89 12.03 1.06
CA TRP A 74 -11.89 12.77 1.83
C TRP A 74 -11.48 14.20 2.17
N VAL A 75 -10.19 14.45 2.32
CA VAL A 75 -9.64 15.77 2.65
C VAL A 75 -9.15 16.47 1.38
N ALA A 76 -8.23 15.84 0.65
CA ALA A 76 -7.68 16.41 -0.58
C ALA A 76 -8.64 16.31 -1.77
N ARG A 77 -9.66 15.45 -1.67
CA ARG A 77 -10.70 15.27 -2.70
C ARG A 77 -10.13 14.85 -4.04
N VAL A 78 -9.16 13.93 -4.03
CA VAL A 78 -8.56 13.34 -5.23
C VAL A 78 -8.65 11.81 -5.18
N ASP A 79 -8.66 11.17 -6.34
CA ASP A 79 -8.84 9.71 -6.50
C ASP A 79 -7.58 8.87 -6.29
N GLY A 80 -6.42 9.51 -6.12
CA GLY A 80 -5.14 8.84 -5.95
C GLY A 80 -4.70 8.01 -7.17
N ASN A 81 -5.16 8.35 -8.38
CA ASN A 81 -4.77 7.62 -9.58
C ASN A 81 -3.26 7.70 -9.84
N ASP A 82 -2.66 6.53 -10.08
CA ASP A 82 -1.24 6.26 -10.35
C ASP A 82 -0.22 6.67 -9.26
N VAL A 83 -0.67 7.13 -8.08
CA VAL A 83 0.25 7.49 -6.98
C VAL A 83 1.12 6.29 -6.57
N LYS A 84 2.40 6.57 -6.29
CA LYS A 84 3.38 5.53 -5.91
C LYS A 84 3.79 5.66 -4.45
N PHE A 85 3.62 4.56 -3.71
CA PHE A 85 4.14 4.42 -2.35
C PHE A 85 5.54 3.84 -2.37
N VAL A 86 6.49 4.49 -1.68
CA VAL A 86 7.89 4.04 -1.58
C VAL A 86 8.42 4.18 -0.15
N LEU A 87 9.26 3.24 0.28
CA LEU A 87 10.04 3.36 1.51
C LEU A 87 11.38 4.00 1.18
N ALA A 88 11.72 5.04 1.91
CA ALA A 88 12.99 5.75 1.78
C ALA A 88 13.40 6.36 3.13
N ARG A 89 14.59 6.97 3.16
CA ARG A 89 15.09 7.65 4.36
C ARG A 89 14.13 8.77 4.80
N PRO A 90 13.86 8.96 6.11
CA PRO A 90 13.06 10.08 6.59
C PRO A 90 13.80 11.42 6.39
N ARG A 91 13.05 12.54 6.23
CA ARG A 91 13.61 13.89 6.05
C ARG A 91 14.44 14.38 7.25
N SER A 92 14.12 13.90 8.44
CA SER A 92 14.82 14.24 9.68
C SER A 92 14.84 13.01 10.57
N PRO A 93 15.83 12.86 11.48
CA PRO A 93 15.69 11.91 12.60
C PRO A 93 14.35 12.19 13.29
N PRO A 94 13.61 11.16 13.73
CA PRO A 94 12.17 11.26 14.00
C PRO A 94 11.86 12.39 14.98
N SER A 95 11.49 13.55 14.45
CA SER A 95 10.94 14.65 15.21
C SER A 95 9.46 14.35 15.40
N ILE A 96 9.04 14.17 16.65
CA ILE A 96 7.75 14.43 17.31
C ILE A 96 6.42 14.34 16.50
N CYS A 97 6.31 14.73 15.24
CA CYS A 97 5.08 14.69 14.45
C CYS A 97 4.54 13.26 14.20
N CYS A 98 5.37 12.22 14.24
CA CYS A 98 4.94 10.82 14.18
C CYS A 98 4.43 10.28 15.55
N GLN A 99 4.50 11.07 16.63
CA GLN A 99 4.13 10.62 17.98
C GLN A 99 2.62 10.70 18.26
N HIS A 100 1.83 11.37 17.42
CA HIS A 100 0.37 11.47 17.63
C HIS A 100 -0.36 10.12 17.56
N HIS A 101 0.30 9.06 17.07
CA HIS A 101 -0.22 7.69 17.11
C HIS A 101 0.26 6.84 18.29
N ARG A 102 1.09 7.38 19.20
CA ARG A 102 1.64 6.60 20.31
C ARG A 102 0.81 6.78 21.59
N LYS A 103 -0.21 5.94 21.75
CA LYS A 103 -0.68 5.58 23.10
C LYS A 103 0.04 4.31 23.57
N SER A 104 0.87 4.51 24.59
CA SER A 104 1.42 3.52 25.53
C SER A 104 2.58 2.61 25.09
N SER A 105 3.50 2.46 26.07
CA SER A 105 4.43 1.35 26.36
C SER A 105 5.65 1.15 25.45
N GLN A 106 6.79 1.59 25.98
CA GLN A 106 8.11 0.92 26.09
C GLN A 106 8.85 0.34 24.86
N ASP A 107 8.22 0.16 23.70
CA ASP A 107 8.85 -0.35 22.47
C ASP A 107 8.95 0.76 21.40
N ALA A 108 9.80 1.75 21.66
CA ALA A 108 9.88 3.00 20.91
C ALA A 108 10.47 2.90 19.48
N TYR A 109 10.66 1.70 18.93
CA TYR A 109 11.12 1.50 17.56
C TYR A 109 9.94 1.10 16.66
N PRO A 110 9.75 1.74 15.48
CA PRO A 110 8.80 1.24 14.49
C PRO A 110 9.15 -0.22 14.15
N HIS A 111 8.15 -1.10 14.19
CA HIS A 111 8.27 -2.54 14.02
C HIS A 111 8.53 -2.88 12.55
N ASN A 112 9.65 -2.42 12.02
CA ASN A 112 10.20 -2.69 10.68
C ASN A 112 11.63 -2.11 10.51
N THR A 113 12.15 -1.38 11.51
CA THR A 113 13.45 -0.71 11.45
C THR A 113 14.66 -1.63 11.67
N GLY A 114 14.44 -2.87 12.13
CA GLY A 114 15.53 -3.81 12.44
C GLY A 114 16.39 -4.19 11.23
N ILE A 115 15.77 -4.37 10.07
CA ILE A 115 16.45 -4.84 8.84
C ILE A 115 16.66 -3.72 7.81
N LEU A 116 15.71 -2.79 7.67
CA LEU A 116 15.79 -1.68 6.71
C LEU A 116 16.42 -0.42 7.30
N GLY A 117 16.69 -0.40 8.62
CA GLY A 117 17.03 0.81 9.34
C GLY A 117 15.86 1.80 9.43
N PRO A 118 16.09 3.02 9.96
CA PRO A 118 15.07 4.07 10.00
C PRO A 118 14.63 4.49 8.59
N HIS A 119 13.34 4.34 8.31
CA HIS A 119 12.73 4.71 7.03
C HIS A 119 11.34 5.31 7.25
N ALA A 120 10.82 5.97 6.22
CA ALA A 120 9.47 6.50 6.14
C ALA A 120 8.83 6.08 4.81
N MET A 121 7.51 6.03 4.79
CA MET A 121 6.75 5.88 3.55
C MET A 121 6.52 7.25 2.92
N TRP A 122 6.80 7.34 1.62
CA TRP A 122 6.61 8.51 0.79
C TRP A 122 5.60 8.19 -0.30
N ILE A 123 4.92 9.24 -0.76
CA ILE A 123 3.95 9.18 -1.86
C ILE A 123 4.44 10.13 -2.94
N LEU A 124 4.51 9.64 -4.16
CA LEU A 124 5.02 10.34 -5.34
C LEU A 124 4.02 10.19 -6.51
N ASP A 125 4.29 10.88 -7.61
CA ASP A 125 3.62 10.73 -8.92
C ASP A 125 2.09 11.02 -8.85
N PHE A 126 1.74 12.29 -8.57
CA PHE A 126 0.35 12.77 -8.46
C PHE A 126 -0.22 13.33 -9.79
N ASP A 127 0.51 13.24 -10.89
CA ASP A 127 0.20 13.88 -12.17
C ASP A 127 -1.06 13.33 -12.86
N LEU A 128 -1.47 12.10 -12.52
CA LEU A 128 -2.69 11.48 -13.05
C LEU A 128 -3.88 11.51 -12.10
N CYS A 129 -3.73 12.08 -10.89
CA CYS A 129 -4.81 12.25 -9.94
C CYS A 129 -5.89 13.18 -10.51
N ARG A 130 -7.15 12.84 -10.23
CA ARG A 130 -8.31 13.64 -10.60
C ARG A 130 -9.16 13.96 -9.39
N ASP A 131 -9.95 15.02 -9.50
CA ASP A 131 -10.94 15.37 -8.48
C ASP A 131 -11.90 14.20 -8.22
N LEU A 132 -12.23 14.02 -6.95
CA LEU A 132 -13.12 12.98 -6.45
C LEU A 132 -14.41 13.58 -5.91
N THR A 133 -15.55 13.21 -6.50
CA THR A 133 -16.88 13.58 -5.99
C THR A 133 -17.25 12.75 -4.74
N LEU A 134 -18.08 13.28 -3.84
CA LEU A 134 -18.58 12.53 -2.67
C LEU A 134 -19.97 11.96 -2.96
N ASP A 135 -20.02 11.10 -3.97
CA ASP A 135 -21.21 10.39 -4.41
C ASP A 135 -20.82 9.03 -4.98
N LYS A 136 -21.80 8.31 -5.53
CA LYS A 136 -21.57 6.97 -6.10
C LYS A 136 -20.57 6.98 -7.27
N SER A 137 -20.51 8.06 -8.06
CA SER A 137 -19.57 8.17 -9.18
C SER A 137 -18.14 8.30 -8.68
N GLY A 138 -17.92 9.08 -7.61
CA GLY A 138 -16.63 9.14 -6.95
C GLY A 138 -16.20 7.79 -6.38
N ILE A 139 -17.13 7.02 -5.81
CA ILE A 139 -16.83 5.66 -5.33
C ILE A 139 -16.43 4.71 -6.45
N GLU A 140 -17.06 4.81 -7.62
CA GLU A 140 -16.66 4.08 -8.81
C GLU A 140 -15.26 4.45 -9.26
N GLN A 141 -14.97 5.74 -9.35
CA GLN A 141 -13.65 6.24 -9.71
C GLN A 141 -12.57 5.75 -8.73
N ALA A 142 -12.76 5.94 -7.42
CA ALA A 142 -11.82 5.50 -6.39
C ALA A 142 -11.60 3.97 -6.38
N CYS A 143 -12.65 3.18 -6.66
CA CYS A 143 -12.51 1.73 -6.78
C CYS A 143 -11.69 1.35 -8.02
N ASN A 144 -11.95 2.01 -9.16
CA ASN A 144 -11.20 1.76 -10.38
C ASN A 144 -9.72 2.14 -10.23
N THR A 145 -9.41 3.26 -9.59
CA THR A 145 -8.02 3.66 -9.32
C THR A 145 -7.34 2.73 -8.33
N PHE A 146 -8.05 2.24 -7.31
CA PHE A 146 -7.53 1.22 -6.39
C PHE A 146 -7.05 -0.04 -7.13
N TRP A 147 -7.82 -0.54 -8.08
CA TRP A 147 -7.43 -1.72 -8.85
C TRP A 147 -6.41 -1.43 -9.95
N GLY A 148 -6.49 -0.25 -10.57
CA GLY A 148 -5.59 0.19 -11.65
C GLY A 148 -4.16 0.53 -11.19
N ASN A 149 -3.99 0.96 -9.94
CA ASN A 149 -2.67 1.31 -9.41
C ASN A 149 -1.76 0.07 -9.23
N ASP A 150 -0.46 0.36 -9.09
CA ASP A 150 0.56 -0.61 -8.70
C ASP A 150 0.08 -1.48 -7.52
N PRO A 151 0.52 -2.74 -7.41
CA PRO A 151 0.08 -3.71 -6.38
C PRO A 151 0.56 -3.39 -4.95
N CYS A 152 0.67 -2.12 -4.61
CA CYS A 152 0.97 -1.61 -3.28
C CYS A 152 -0.19 -1.77 -2.31
N TYR A 153 -1.44 -1.78 -2.79
CA TYR A 153 -2.62 -1.91 -1.93
C TYR A 153 -2.90 -3.37 -1.55
N PRO A 154 -3.26 -3.67 -0.29
CA PRO A 154 -3.69 -5.01 0.10
C PRO A 154 -4.90 -5.48 -0.70
N GLN A 155 -5.04 -6.79 -0.90
CA GLN A 155 -6.17 -7.36 -1.63
C GLN A 155 -7.10 -8.15 -0.71
N PRO A 156 -8.43 -7.95 -0.80
CA PRO A 156 -9.39 -8.74 -0.05
C PRO A 156 -9.48 -10.18 -0.57
N GLY A 157 -9.93 -11.09 0.29
CA GLY A 157 -10.33 -12.45 -0.12
C GLY A 157 -9.16 -13.38 -0.43
N GLN A 158 -7.96 -13.07 0.09
CA GLN A 158 -6.80 -13.96 -0.06
C GLN A 158 -6.95 -15.18 0.84
N SER A 159 -6.61 -16.37 0.31
CA SER A 159 -6.71 -17.63 1.05
C SER A 159 -5.64 -17.77 2.14
N ALA A 160 -4.51 -17.09 1.99
CA ALA A 160 -3.46 -17.06 3.00
C ALA A 160 -3.88 -16.17 4.18
N THR A 161 -3.86 -16.73 5.39
CA THR A 161 -4.26 -16.02 6.62
C THR A 161 -3.46 -14.73 6.87
N ALA A 162 -2.17 -14.73 6.52
CA ALA A 162 -1.32 -13.55 6.64
C ALA A 162 -1.76 -12.40 5.71
N ASP A 163 -2.16 -12.72 4.48
CA ASP A 163 -2.59 -11.72 3.49
C ASP A 163 -3.95 -11.15 3.88
N GLN A 164 -4.84 -12.02 4.38
CA GLN A 164 -6.13 -11.60 4.93
C GLN A 164 -5.95 -10.64 6.13
N ARG A 165 -5.00 -10.92 7.04
CA ARG A 165 -4.68 -10.01 8.16
C ARG A 165 -4.24 -8.62 7.67
N VAL A 166 -3.44 -8.55 6.60
CA VAL A 166 -2.99 -7.28 6.02
C VAL A 166 -4.18 -6.50 5.45
N TRP A 167 -5.10 -7.19 4.75
CA TRP A 167 -6.35 -6.58 4.28
C TRP A 167 -7.22 -6.09 5.44
N ASP A 168 -7.49 -6.93 6.44
CA ASP A 168 -8.37 -6.58 7.57
C ASP A 168 -7.82 -5.36 8.33
N THR A 169 -6.50 -5.29 8.48
CA THR A 169 -5.82 -4.14 9.09
C THR A 169 -6.00 -2.88 8.24
N PHE A 170 -5.79 -2.98 6.92
CA PHE A 170 -5.97 -1.87 6.00
C PHE A 170 -7.41 -1.35 6.02
N GLU A 171 -8.40 -2.24 5.90
CA GLU A 171 -9.81 -1.88 5.86
C GLU A 171 -10.23 -1.20 7.17
N HIS A 172 -9.93 -1.83 8.31
CA HIS A 172 -10.25 -1.26 9.62
C HIS A 172 -9.64 0.13 9.77
N ARG A 173 -8.37 0.30 9.40
CA ARG A 173 -7.67 1.57 9.50
C ARG A 173 -8.21 2.62 8.55
N PHE A 174 -8.51 2.25 7.30
CA PHE A 174 -9.06 3.16 6.30
C PHE A 174 -10.40 3.72 6.79
N LEU A 175 -11.28 2.85 7.31
CA LEU A 175 -12.58 3.27 7.85
C LEU A 175 -12.42 4.19 9.06
N GLU A 176 -11.52 3.87 9.99
CA GLU A 176 -11.23 4.72 11.16
C GLU A 176 -10.74 6.11 10.75
N SER A 177 -9.77 6.17 9.83
CA SER A 177 -9.20 7.44 9.35
C SER A 177 -10.18 8.22 8.48
N SER A 178 -11.04 7.53 7.75
CA SER A 178 -12.11 8.15 6.97
C SER A 178 -13.17 8.80 7.87
N ALA A 179 -13.57 8.13 8.95
CA ALA A 179 -14.48 8.70 9.93
C ALA A 179 -13.90 9.97 10.57
N LYS A 180 -12.60 9.95 10.91
CA LYS A 180 -11.89 11.13 11.43
C LYS A 180 -11.85 12.27 10.39
N ALA A 181 -11.55 11.97 9.13
CA ALA A 181 -11.44 12.95 8.05
C ALA A 181 -12.78 13.61 7.70
N LEU A 182 -13.87 12.85 7.71
CA LEU A 182 -15.21 13.34 7.41
C LEU A 182 -15.86 14.06 8.61
N GLY A 183 -15.37 13.83 9.83
CA GLY A 183 -15.85 14.49 11.04
C GLY A 183 -17.34 14.26 11.32
N THR A 184 -18.05 15.30 11.74
CA THR A 184 -19.50 15.25 12.03
C THR A 184 -20.39 15.35 10.79
N ARG A 185 -19.86 15.11 9.58
CA ARG A 185 -20.68 15.09 8.36
C ARG A 185 -21.66 13.91 8.40
N SER A 186 -22.82 14.14 8.98
CA SER A 186 -23.93 13.18 9.06
C SER A 186 -24.81 13.27 7.81
N GLY A 187 -25.03 12.13 7.15
CA GLY A 187 -25.84 12.00 5.94
C GLY A 187 -25.27 10.97 4.95
N GLN A 188 -25.63 11.09 3.67
CA GLN A 188 -25.20 10.17 2.60
C GLN A 188 -23.68 10.11 2.40
N ILE A 189 -22.91 11.12 2.85
CA ILE A 189 -21.45 11.14 2.71
C ILE A 189 -20.76 10.21 3.72
N GLY A 190 -21.31 10.07 4.94
CA GLY A 190 -20.68 9.28 6.00
C GLY A 190 -20.63 7.78 5.70
N VAL A 191 -21.49 7.29 4.81
CA VAL A 191 -21.54 5.88 4.39
C VAL A 191 -20.59 5.56 3.22
N LEU A 192 -20.03 6.59 2.56
CA LEU A 192 -19.18 6.42 1.38
C LEU A 192 -17.91 5.58 1.65
N PRO A 193 -17.19 5.72 2.78
CA PRO A 193 -16.02 4.89 3.04
C PRO A 193 -16.35 3.39 3.09
N SER A 194 -17.46 3.02 3.73
CA SER A 194 -17.94 1.63 3.78
C SER A 194 -18.35 1.15 2.39
N LEU A 195 -19.07 1.98 1.63
CA LEU A 195 -19.46 1.66 0.25
C LEU A 195 -18.25 1.42 -0.66
N LEU A 196 -17.16 2.17 -0.48
CA LEU A 196 -15.92 1.95 -1.22
C LEU A 196 -15.29 0.60 -0.87
N MET A 197 -15.18 0.25 0.42
CA MET A 197 -14.61 -1.05 0.84
C MET A 197 -15.45 -2.23 0.34
N GLU A 198 -16.77 -2.12 0.40
CA GLU A 198 -17.70 -3.11 -0.16
C GLU A 198 -17.51 -3.27 -1.67
N LYS A 199 -17.40 -2.16 -2.41
CA LYS A 199 -17.19 -2.19 -3.86
C LYS A 199 -15.85 -2.82 -4.23
N ILE A 200 -14.77 -2.48 -3.52
CA ILE A 200 -13.45 -3.10 -3.71
C ILE A 200 -13.53 -4.62 -3.51
N LYS A 201 -14.18 -5.08 -2.43
CA LYS A 201 -14.39 -6.51 -2.16
C LYS A 201 -15.18 -7.20 -3.26
N GLN A 202 -16.26 -6.58 -3.73
CA GLN A 202 -17.10 -7.13 -4.80
C GLN A 202 -16.29 -7.30 -6.10
N THR A 203 -15.53 -6.27 -6.49
CA THR A 203 -14.66 -6.35 -7.68
C THR A 203 -13.63 -7.47 -7.57
N ALA A 204 -13.06 -7.72 -6.39
CA ALA A 204 -12.15 -8.85 -6.19
C ALA A 204 -12.83 -10.22 -6.40
N MET A 205 -14.07 -10.36 -5.94
CA MET A 205 -14.85 -11.59 -6.11
C MET A 205 -15.23 -11.83 -7.58
N ASP A 206 -15.57 -10.77 -8.31
CA ASP A 206 -15.96 -10.86 -9.72
C ASP A 206 -14.76 -11.26 -10.59
N VAL A 207 -13.59 -10.64 -10.39
CA VAL A 207 -12.35 -11.04 -11.06
C VAL A 207 -12.00 -12.51 -10.76
N SER A 208 -12.17 -12.94 -9.52
CA SER A 208 -11.90 -14.34 -9.15
C SER A 208 -12.85 -15.30 -9.90
N LYS A 209 -14.14 -14.96 -10.00
CA LYS A 209 -15.12 -15.80 -10.72
C LYS A 209 -14.81 -15.89 -12.22
N ASP A 210 -14.38 -14.81 -12.85
CA ASP A 210 -14.03 -14.80 -14.27
C ASP A 210 -12.79 -15.68 -14.56
N GLU A 211 -11.82 -15.73 -13.64
CA GLU A 211 -10.66 -16.63 -13.75
C GLU A 211 -11.02 -18.11 -13.59
N PHE A 212 -12.06 -18.45 -12.81
CA PHE A 212 -12.53 -19.84 -12.63
C PHE A 212 -13.65 -20.25 -13.61
N GLY A 213 -14.32 -19.30 -14.27
CA GLY A 213 -15.46 -19.53 -15.17
C GLY A 213 -15.10 -19.80 -16.64
N ASN A 214 -13.83 -19.67 -17.02
CA ASN A 214 -13.33 -19.98 -18.36
C ASN A 214 -12.64 -21.35 -18.41
N TRP A 215 -13.43 -22.43 -18.27
CA TRP A 215 -13.04 -23.81 -18.63
C TRP A 215 -14.20 -24.53 -19.32
#